data_AF-A0A369T514-F1
#
_entry.id   AF-A0A369T514-F1
#
_cell.length_a   1.000
_cell.length_b   1.000
_cell.length_c   1.000
_cell.angle_alpha   90.00
_cell.angle_beta   90.00
_cell.angle_gamma   90.00
#
_symmetry.space_group_name_H-M   'P 1'
#
loop_
_entity.id
_entity.type
_entity.pdbx_description
1 polymer ?
#
loop_
_entity_poly.entity_id
_entity_poly.type
_entity_poly.pdbx_seq_one_letter_code
_entity_poly.pdbx_strand_id
1 'polypeptide(L)' 'MEDPKGVLRGLEHADVVAREGFCSDEPKIAQTLFRMRVPINEVQVSMYEAEQTSYPEAAKNYIESHSKGASYWLTGELD' A
#
# COMPACT_ATOMS: atom_id res chain seq x y z
N MET A 1 8.44 -7.74 23.61
CA MET A 1 9.68 -8.54 23.60
C MET A 1 10.78 -7.62 23.11
N GLU A 2 11.87 -7.48 23.85
CA GLU A 2 13.01 -6.65 23.43
C GLU A 2 13.96 -7.48 22.55
N ASP A 3 14.65 -6.84 21.59
CA ASP A 3 15.69 -7.46 20.76
C ASP A 3 17.09 -6.96 21.18
N PRO A 4 17.64 -7.46 22.30
CA PRO A 4 18.90 -6.97 22.86
C PRO A 4 20.12 -7.27 21.99
N LYS A 5 20.01 -8.21 21.03
CA LYS A 5 21.09 -8.58 20.11
C LYS A 5 20.93 -7.95 18.72
N GLY A 6 19.85 -7.22 18.47
CA GLY A 6 19.55 -6.59 17.19
C GLY A 6 19.44 -7.58 16.03
N VAL A 7 19.09 -8.85 16.31
CA VAL A 7 19.09 -9.91 15.28
C VAL A 7 17.87 -9.84 14.37
N LEU A 8 16.79 -9.19 14.79
CA LEU A 8 15.55 -9.08 14.03
C LEU A 8 15.59 -7.98 12.96
N ARG A 9 16.73 -7.29 12.80
CA ARG A 9 16.89 -6.07 11.99
C ARG A 9 15.90 -4.96 12.41
N GLY A 10 16.13 -3.76 11.89
CA GLY A 10 15.39 -2.56 12.30
C GLY A 10 13.99 -2.47 11.70
N LEU A 11 13.45 -1.24 11.63
CA LEU A 11 12.20 -0.98 10.92
C LEU A 11 12.34 -1.36 9.43
N GLU A 12 11.38 -2.12 8.93
CA GLU A 12 11.30 -2.53 7.53
C GLU A 12 10.10 -1.89 6.83
N HIS A 13 10.12 -1.86 5.49
CA HIS A 13 9.00 -1.43 4.66
C HIS A 13 8.85 -2.38 3.46
N ALA A 14 7.64 -2.44 2.90
CA ALA A 14 7.37 -3.15 1.66
C ALA A 14 7.36 -2.15 0.49
N ASP A 15 8.15 -2.44 -0.54
CA ASP A 15 8.27 -1.60 -1.74
C ASP A 15 7.58 -2.23 -2.95
N VAL A 16 7.04 -1.36 -3.81
CA VAL A 16 6.57 -1.76 -5.13
C VAL A 16 7.76 -1.83 -6.08
N VAL A 17 7.95 -2.99 -6.69
CA VAL A 17 8.98 -3.22 -7.71
C VAL A 17 8.32 -3.49 -9.07
N ALA A 18 8.91 -2.97 -10.13
CA ALA A 18 8.45 -3.16 -11.50
C ALA A 18 9.61 -3.62 -12.38
N ARG A 19 9.29 -4.18 -13.56
CA ARG A 19 10.32 -4.55 -14.54
C ARG A 19 11.09 -3.32 -15.02
N GLU A 20 12.33 -3.54 -15.46
CA GLU A 20 13.09 -2.49 -16.13
C GLU A 20 12.33 -1.92 -17.35
N GLY A 21 12.44 -0.62 -17.56
CA GLY A 21 11.71 0.13 -18.60
C GLY A 21 10.25 0.44 -18.29
N PHE A 22 9.64 -0.15 -17.24
CA PHE A 22 8.21 0.04 -16.94
C PHE A 22 7.82 1.52 -16.77
N CYS A 23 8.65 2.32 -16.10
CA CYS A 23 8.36 3.75 -15.92
C CYS A 23 8.37 4.54 -17.22
N SER A 24 9.13 4.09 -18.23
CA SER A 24 9.17 4.71 -19.55
C SER A 24 7.99 4.26 -20.41
N ASP A 25 7.65 2.97 -20.35
CA ASP A 25 6.57 2.37 -21.14
C ASP A 25 5.18 2.79 -20.62
N GLU A 26 5.01 2.85 -19.29
CA GLU A 26 3.74 3.11 -18.61
C GLU A 26 3.86 4.23 -17.57
N PRO A 27 4.20 5.47 -17.97
CA PRO A 27 4.54 6.55 -17.03
C PRO A 27 3.37 6.93 -16.11
N LYS A 28 2.13 6.80 -16.57
CA LYS A 28 0.94 7.10 -15.75
C LYS A 28 0.74 6.05 -14.64
N ILE A 29 0.84 4.77 -14.99
CA ILE A 29 0.68 3.67 -14.02
C ILE A 29 1.85 3.68 -13.04
N ALA A 30 3.07 3.91 -13.52
CA ALA A 30 4.25 4.02 -12.68
C ALA A 30 4.11 5.13 -11.62
N GLN A 31 3.56 6.28 -12.00
CA GLN A 31 3.27 7.36 -11.05
C GLN A 31 2.22 6.96 -10.01
N THR A 32 1.17 6.23 -10.40
CA THR A 32 0.18 5.70 -9.45
C THR A 32 0.84 4.78 -8.43
N LEU A 33 1.65 3.82 -8.90
CA LEU A 33 2.35 2.88 -8.03
C LEU A 33 3.36 3.58 -7.11
N PHE A 34 4.05 4.60 -7.62
CA PHE A 34 5.02 5.37 -6.82
C PHE A 34 4.38 6.15 -5.67
N ARG A 35 3.14 6.63 -5.86
CA ARG A 35 2.39 7.35 -4.81
C ARG A 35 1.70 6.41 -3.82
N MET A 36 1.54 5.14 -4.16
CA MET A 36 0.83 4.17 -3.33
C MET A 36 1.57 3.95 -2.00
N ARG A 37 0.93 4.35 -0.91
CA ARG A 37 1.39 4.09 0.46
C ARG A 37 0.20 3.76 1.32
N VAL A 38 0.27 2.64 2.02
CA VAL A 38 -0.77 2.19 2.95
C VAL A 38 -0.13 2.06 4.35
N PRO A 39 -0.62 2.80 5.35
CA PRO A 39 -0.19 2.65 6.74
C PRO A 39 -0.37 1.21 7.24
N ILE A 40 0.58 0.70 8.02
CA ILE A 40 0.56 -0.70 8.48
C ILE A 40 -0.69 -1.03 9.33
N ASN A 41 -1.20 -0.08 10.11
CA ASN A 41 -2.43 -0.25 10.88
C ASN A 41 -3.65 -0.45 9.97
N GLU A 42 -3.69 0.22 8.81
CA GLU A 42 -4.78 0.07 7.84
C GLU A 42 -4.67 -1.26 7.09
N VAL A 43 -3.45 -1.71 6.79
CA VAL A 43 -3.22 -3.09 6.28
C VAL A 43 -3.74 -4.12 7.29
N GLN A 44 -3.41 -3.97 8.57
CA GLN A 44 -3.84 -4.92 9.62
C GLN A 44 -5.36 -4.97 9.77
N VAL A 45 -6.04 -3.82 9.74
CA VAL A 45 -7.51 -3.76 9.77
C VAL A 45 -8.10 -4.45 8.55
N SER A 46 -7.57 -4.18 7.35
CA SER A 46 -8.06 -4.79 6.11
C SER A 46 -7.82 -6.30 6.06
N MET A 47 -6.68 -6.77 6.58
CA MET A 47 -6.40 -8.21 6.71
C MET A 47 -7.37 -8.89 7.68
N TYR A 48 -7.67 -8.26 8.82
CA TYR A 48 -8.65 -8.78 9.76
C TYR A 48 -10.05 -8.87 9.13
N GLU A 49 -10.47 -7.85 8.39
CA GLU A 49 -11.72 -7.85 7.65
C GLU A 49 -11.77 -8.96 6.58
N ALA A 50 -10.67 -9.14 5.84
CA ALA A 50 -10.55 -10.18 4.82
C ALA A 50 -10.70 -11.61 5.40
N GLU A 51 -10.18 -11.86 6.61
CA GLU A 51 -10.35 -13.13 7.32
C GLU A 51 -11.83 -13.40 7.71
N GLN A 52 -12.64 -12.35 7.89
CA GLN A 52 -14.07 -12.49 8.16
C GLN A 52 -14.92 -12.55 6.87
N THR A 53 -14.37 -12.06 5.76
CA THR A 53 -15.06 -11.89 4.47
C THR A 53 -14.25 -12.48 3.32
N SER A 54 -13.57 -11.65 2.54
CA SER A 54 -12.62 -12.02 1.50
C SER A 54 -11.64 -10.88 1.19
N TYR A 55 -10.46 -11.19 0.66
CA TYR A 55 -9.47 -10.18 0.27
C TYR A 55 -9.99 -9.15 -0.76
N PRO A 56 -10.72 -9.53 -1.83
CA PRO A 56 -11.28 -8.55 -2.77
C PRO A 56 -12.30 -7.61 -2.14
N GLU A 57 -13.11 -8.12 -1.20
CA GLU A 57 -14.12 -7.31 -0.49
C GLU A 57 -13.47 -6.31 0.46
N ALA A 58 -12.52 -6.76 1.29
CA ALA A 58 -11.76 -5.88 2.17
C ALA A 58 -10.97 -4.80 1.39
N ALA A 59 -10.36 -5.17 0.26
CA ALA A 59 -9.67 -4.21 -0.60
C ALA A 59 -10.61 -3.15 -1.17
N LYS A 60 -11.82 -3.54 -1.59
CA LYS A 60 -12.86 -2.61 -2.04
C LYS A 60 -13.28 -1.66 -0.92
N ASN A 61 -13.58 -2.21 0.26
CA ASN A 61 -14.02 -1.43 1.41
C ASN A 61 -12.94 -0.45 1.89
N TYR A 62 -11.66 -0.84 1.82
CA TYR A 62 -10.53 0.06 2.09
C TYR A 62 -10.53 1.27 1.14
N ILE A 63 -10.67 1.05 -0.18
CA ILE A 63 -10.69 2.15 -1.16
C ILE A 63 -11.91 3.06 -0.96
N GLU A 64 -13.07 2.50 -0.66
CA GLU A 64 -14.29 3.28 -0.42
C GLU A 64 -14.17 4.16 0.84
N SER A 65 -13.55 3.65 1.91
CA SER A 65 -13.34 4.39 3.16
C SER A 65 -12.16 5.37 3.12
N HIS A 66 -11.20 5.19 2.21
CA HIS A 66 -10.00 6.03 2.06
C HIS A 66 -9.94 6.70 0.67
N SER A 67 -11.10 7.14 0.18
CA SER A 67 -11.26 7.66 -1.18
C SER A 67 -10.28 8.78 -1.54
N LYS A 68 -9.96 9.68 -0.60
CA LYS A 68 -8.94 10.72 -0.79
C LYS A 68 -7.54 10.16 -1.08
N GLY A 69 -7.13 9.12 -0.35
CA GLY A 69 -5.83 8.47 -0.56
C GLY A 69 -5.77 7.79 -1.91
N ALA A 70 -6.84 7.07 -2.29
CA ALA A 70 -6.96 6.45 -3.60
C ALA A 70 -6.95 7.50 -4.74
N SER A 71 -7.66 8.61 -4.57
CA SER A 71 -7.65 9.74 -5.52
C SER A 71 -6.26 10.33 -5.67
N TYR A 72 -5.54 10.54 -4.56
CA TYR A 72 -4.16 11.04 -4.60
C TYR A 72 -3.22 10.07 -5.33
N TRP A 73 -3.37 8.76 -5.18
CA TRP A 73 -2.56 7.81 -5.94
C TRP A 73 -2.75 8.01 -7.44
N LEU A 74 -4.00 8.17 -7.89
CA LEU A 74 -4.34 8.31 -9.31
C LEU A 74 -3.96 9.69 -9.89
N THR A 75 -4.14 10.76 -9.12
CA THR A 75 -4.05 12.14 -9.62
C THR A 75 -2.76 12.85 -9.23
N GLY A 76 -2.22 12.53 -8.05
CA GLY A 76 -1.15 13.31 -7.40
C GLY A 76 -1.61 14.61 -6.77
N GLU A 77 -2.91 14.89 -6.71
CA GLU A 77 -3.49 16.10 -6.14
C GLU A 77 -3.96 15.83 -4.71
N LEU A 78 -3.64 16.73 -3.77
CA LEU A 78 -4.14 16.71 -2.40
C LEU A 78 -5.34 17.68 -2.33
N ASP A 79 -6.54 17.12 -2.17
CA ASP A 79 -7.79 17.89 -1.94
C ASP A 79 -7.79 18.67 -0.62
#